data_AF-A0A2Z3IBP5-F1
#
_entry.id   AF-A0A2Z3IBP5-F1
#
_cell.length_a   1.000
_cell.length_b   1.000
_cell.length_c   1.000
_cell.angle_alpha   90.00
_cell.angle_beta   90.00
_cell.angle_gamma   90.00
#
_symmetry.space_group_name_H-M   'P 1'
#
loop_
_entity.id
_entity.type
_entity.pdbx_description
1 polymer ?
#
loop_
_entity_poly.entity_id
_entity_poly.type
_entity_poly.pdbx_seq_one_letter_code
_entity_poly.pdbx_strand_id
1 'polypeptide(L)'
;MFQLWKARRGRKSILATLAPFIEGSEARLGRIPATAWHNAYVLGFLSLLASLEARITLEGSLSSLALGLIQAETIAALSGESASVHGEEILTLSMEDDPQFLSGCNQAVSFHAALQRSYRAFVEPGRSAEWKSDMPYLQDDLDALWREMFEEKVMSLS
;
A
#
# COMPACT_ATOMS: atom_id res chain seq x y z
N MET A 1 -8.84 23.95 0.21
CA MET A 1 -8.35 23.70 1.59
C MET A 1 -8.86 22.38 2.17
N PHE A 2 -10.16 22.09 2.16
CA PHE A 2 -10.71 20.84 2.73
C PHE A 2 -10.10 19.56 2.14
N GLN A 3 -9.87 19.52 0.82
CA GLN A 3 -9.27 18.35 0.15
C GLN A 3 -7.78 18.14 0.50
N LEU A 4 -7.01 19.22 0.71
CA LEU A 4 -5.61 19.13 1.15
C LEU A 4 -5.52 18.63 2.60
N TRP A 5 -6.45 19.04 3.45
CA TRP A 5 -6.54 18.52 4.82
C TRP A 5 -6.92 17.04 4.83
N LYS A 6 -7.89 16.63 4.01
CA LYS A 6 -8.23 15.21 3.79
C LYS A 6 -7.03 14.41 3.26
N ALA A 7 -6.29 14.94 2.30
CA ALA A 7 -5.08 14.30 1.78
C ALA A 7 -4.03 14.09 2.88
N ARG A 8 -3.77 15.13 3.68
CA ARG A 8 -2.82 15.04 4.81
C ARG A 8 -3.26 14.02 5.87
N ARG A 9 -4.56 13.99 6.22
CA ARG A 9 -5.11 13.02 7.18
C ARG A 9 -5.07 11.60 6.62
N GLY A 10 -5.46 11.43 5.36
CA GLY A 10 -5.42 10.16 4.64
C GLY A 10 -4.00 9.61 4.62
N ARG A 11 -3.04 10.41 4.16
CA ARG A 11 -1.62 10.05 4.14
C ARG A 11 -1.12 9.55 5.49
N LYS A 12 -1.45 10.24 6.60
CA LYS A 12 -1.02 9.80 7.93
C LYS A 12 -1.56 8.41 8.29
N SER A 13 -2.83 8.15 7.97
CA SER A 13 -3.45 6.86 8.23
C SER A 13 -2.85 5.76 7.35
N ILE A 14 -2.68 6.04 6.06
CA ILE A 14 -2.11 5.10 5.09
C ILE A 14 -0.67 4.76 5.45
N LEU A 15 0.14 5.75 5.85
CA LEU A 15 1.50 5.49 6.33
C LEU A 15 1.51 4.65 7.60
N ALA A 16 0.55 4.85 8.52
CA ALA A 16 0.44 3.98 9.70
C ALA A 16 0.10 2.53 9.32
N THR A 17 -0.62 2.31 8.22
CA THR A 17 -0.88 0.97 7.67
C THR A 17 0.34 0.40 6.94
N LEU A 18 0.99 1.17 6.06
CA LEU A 18 2.00 0.65 5.13
C LEU A 18 3.43 0.66 5.68
N ALA A 19 3.79 1.62 6.54
CA ALA A 19 5.16 1.73 7.05
C ALA A 19 5.64 0.45 7.76
N PRO A 20 4.84 -0.25 8.59
CA PRO A 20 5.27 -1.49 9.22
C PRO A 20 5.67 -2.59 8.22
N PHE A 21 4.99 -2.69 7.09
CA PHE A 21 5.31 -3.66 6.04
C PHE A 21 6.63 -3.31 5.34
N ILE A 22 6.85 -2.03 5.05
CA ILE A 22 8.09 -1.55 4.42
C ILE A 22 9.26 -1.69 5.39
N GLU A 23 9.13 -1.27 6.64
CA GLU A 23 10.15 -1.44 7.69
C GLU A 23 10.48 -2.93 7.92
N GLY A 24 9.45 -3.79 7.92
CA GLY A 24 9.63 -5.24 8.01
C GLY A 24 10.38 -5.82 6.80
N SER A 25 10.10 -5.30 5.60
CA SER A 25 10.82 -5.68 4.38
C SER A 25 12.27 -5.23 4.44
N GLU A 26 12.53 -3.99 4.88
CA GLU A 26 13.90 -3.48 5.03
C GLU A 26 14.72 -4.25 6.07
N ALA A 27 14.07 -4.68 7.16
CA ALA A 27 14.72 -5.51 8.16
C ALA A 27 15.09 -6.91 7.64
N ARG A 28 14.30 -7.48 6.72
CA ARG A 28 14.49 -8.82 6.16
C ARG A 28 15.44 -8.85 4.95
N LEU A 29 15.25 -7.92 4.03
CA LEU A 29 15.97 -7.86 2.75
C LEU A 29 17.24 -7.00 2.82
N GLY A 30 17.42 -6.26 3.91
CA GLY A 30 18.27 -5.07 3.91
C GLY A 30 17.54 -3.89 3.24
N ARG A 31 18.27 -2.81 2.93
CA ARG A 31 17.66 -1.61 2.35
C ARG A 31 17.01 -1.92 1.00
N ILE A 32 15.77 -1.47 0.80
CA ILE A 32 15.10 -1.58 -0.51
C ILE A 32 15.92 -0.76 -1.54
N PRO A 33 16.35 -1.36 -2.66
CA PRO A 33 17.18 -0.65 -3.64
C PRO A 33 16.40 0.49 -4.28
N ALA A 34 17.09 1.60 -4.61
CA ALA A 34 16.47 2.77 -5.23
C ALA A 34 15.70 2.41 -6.52
N THR A 35 16.22 1.46 -7.31
CA THR A 35 15.59 0.96 -8.53
C THR A 35 14.23 0.32 -8.30
N ALA A 36 13.96 -0.25 -7.12
CA ALA A 36 12.67 -0.83 -6.81
C ALA A 36 11.58 0.23 -6.65
N TRP A 37 11.91 1.42 -6.15
CA TRP A 37 10.96 2.52 -5.99
C TRP A 37 10.47 3.10 -7.32
N HIS A 38 11.25 2.91 -8.40
CA HIS A 38 10.88 3.30 -9.77
C HIS A 38 10.35 2.13 -10.61
N ASN A 39 10.20 0.94 -10.03
CA ASN A 39 9.69 -0.19 -10.77
C ASN A 39 8.18 -0.05 -10.99
N ALA A 40 7.73 -0.20 -12.24
CA ALA A 40 6.33 -0.01 -12.62
C ALA A 40 5.36 -0.87 -11.79
N TYR A 41 5.70 -2.13 -11.52
CA TYR A 41 4.88 -2.99 -10.67
C TYR A 41 4.80 -2.45 -9.23
N VAL A 42 5.94 -2.06 -8.64
CA VAL A 42 5.99 -1.56 -7.25
C VAL A 42 5.17 -0.28 -7.12
N LEU A 43 5.30 0.62 -8.09
CA LEU A 43 4.50 1.85 -8.16
C LEU A 43 3.01 1.57 -8.30
N GLY A 44 2.62 0.65 -9.18
CA GLY A 44 1.22 0.23 -9.33
C GLY A 44 0.65 -0.36 -8.04
N PHE A 45 1.41 -1.25 -7.42
CA PHE A 45 1.02 -1.91 -6.17
C PHE A 45 0.80 -0.91 -5.03
N LEU A 46 1.82 -0.09 -4.73
CA LEU A 46 1.74 0.87 -3.62
C LEU A 46 0.75 1.99 -3.90
N SER A 47 0.67 2.49 -5.13
CA SER A 47 -0.24 3.59 -5.47
C SER A 47 -1.71 3.15 -5.40
N LEU A 48 -2.05 1.95 -5.86
CA LEU A 48 -3.43 1.47 -5.73
C LEU A 48 -3.75 1.15 -4.27
N LEU A 49 -2.84 0.52 -3.54
CA LEU A 49 -3.04 0.20 -2.12
C LEU A 49 -3.28 1.47 -1.29
N ALA A 50 -2.49 2.53 -1.52
CA ALA A 50 -2.70 3.83 -0.91
C ALA A 50 -4.08 4.42 -1.27
N SER A 51 -4.50 4.30 -2.53
CA SER A 51 -5.82 4.73 -2.98
C SER A 51 -6.98 3.97 -2.30
N LEU A 52 -6.83 2.66 -2.09
CA LEU A 52 -7.84 1.83 -1.44
C LEU A 52 -7.95 2.15 0.04
N GLU A 53 -6.82 2.23 0.76
CA GLU A 53 -6.77 2.60 2.17
C GLU A 53 -7.28 4.04 2.41
N ALA A 54 -6.99 4.96 1.48
CA ALA A 54 -7.52 6.32 1.52
C ALA A 54 -9.05 6.34 1.50
N ARG A 55 -9.67 5.52 0.64
CA ARG A 55 -11.13 5.45 0.48
C ARG A 55 -11.83 4.84 1.69
N ILE A 56 -11.15 3.98 2.44
CA ILE A 56 -11.68 3.41 3.67
C ILE A 56 -11.55 4.40 4.82
N THR A 57 -10.40 5.07 4.92
CA THR A 57 -10.11 6.00 6.01
C THR A 57 -10.91 7.30 5.89
N LEU A 58 -11.07 7.81 4.67
CA LEU A 58 -11.64 9.13 4.41
C LEU A 58 -13.11 9.01 4.02
N GLU A 59 -13.99 9.53 4.86
CA GLU A 59 -15.43 9.57 4.58
C GLU A 59 -15.74 10.51 3.38
N GLY A 60 -16.65 10.05 2.51
CA GLY A 60 -17.17 10.79 1.36
C GLY A 60 -16.36 10.63 0.07
N SER A 61 -16.71 11.38 -0.97
CA SER A 61 -16.01 11.31 -2.26
C SER A 61 -14.63 11.96 -2.19
N LEU A 62 -13.63 11.25 -2.69
CA LEU A 62 -12.28 11.77 -2.95
C LEU A 62 -12.16 12.15 -4.41
N SER A 63 -11.69 13.37 -4.69
CA SER A 63 -11.39 13.77 -6.06
C SER A 63 -10.16 13.00 -6.58
N SER A 64 -10.05 12.87 -7.90
CA SER A 64 -8.87 12.31 -8.57
C SER A 64 -7.59 13.03 -8.15
N LEU A 65 -7.63 14.37 -8.05
CA LEU A 65 -6.50 15.18 -7.57
C LEU A 65 -6.09 14.83 -6.14
N ALA A 66 -7.05 14.64 -5.22
CA ALA A 66 -6.74 14.29 -3.84
C ALA A 66 -6.13 12.88 -3.74
N LEU A 67 -6.60 11.94 -4.56
CA LEU A 67 -6.02 10.60 -4.64
C LEU A 67 -4.61 10.62 -5.22
N GLY A 68 -4.37 11.34 -6.32
CA GLY A 68 -3.04 11.47 -6.90
C GLY A 68 -2.02 12.05 -5.92
N LEU A 69 -2.41 13.07 -5.14
CA LEU A 69 -1.57 13.62 -4.07
C LEU A 69 -1.27 12.58 -2.98
N ILE A 70 -2.29 11.85 -2.52
CA ILE A 70 -2.11 10.80 -1.51
C ILE A 70 -1.14 9.73 -2.01
N GLN A 71 -1.29 9.27 -3.25
CA GLN A 71 -0.44 8.25 -3.85
C GLN A 71 1.03 8.70 -3.89
N ALA A 72 1.27 9.84 -4.54
CA ALA A 72 2.60 10.40 -4.72
C ALA A 72 3.29 10.72 -3.38
N GLU A 73 2.58 11.37 -2.44
CA GLU A 73 3.15 11.72 -1.14
C GLU A 73 3.38 10.51 -0.22
N THR A 74 2.57 9.45 -0.36
CA THR A 74 2.77 8.22 0.42
C THR A 74 4.03 7.51 -0.04
N ILE A 75 4.20 7.32 -1.36
CA ILE A 75 5.38 6.63 -1.90
C ILE A 75 6.64 7.46 -1.68
N ALA A 76 6.58 8.78 -1.82
CA ALA A 76 7.67 9.69 -1.47
C ALA A 76 8.10 9.55 0.00
N ALA A 77 7.14 9.46 0.93
CA ALA A 77 7.44 9.29 2.34
C ALA A 77 8.08 7.93 2.66
N LEU A 78 7.74 6.87 1.91
CA LEU A 78 8.30 5.52 2.08
C LEU A 78 9.70 5.38 1.43
N SER A 79 9.89 5.97 0.25
CA SER A 79 11.16 5.90 -0.51
C SER A 79 12.21 6.91 -0.04
N GLY A 80 11.78 8.02 0.59
CA GLY A 80 12.64 9.15 0.92
C GLY A 80 12.87 10.13 -0.25
N GLU A 81 12.10 10.02 -1.33
CA GLU A 81 12.23 10.83 -2.54
C GLU A 81 11.17 11.94 -2.65
N SER A 82 11.21 12.71 -3.75
CA SER A 82 10.21 13.77 -4.01
C SER A 82 8.89 13.19 -4.53
N ALA A 83 7.77 13.68 -4.00
CA ALA A 83 6.45 13.34 -4.50
C ALA A 83 6.23 13.72 -5.98
N SER A 84 6.95 14.73 -6.49
CA SER A 84 6.85 15.09 -7.91
C SER A 84 7.33 13.97 -8.84
N VAL A 85 8.40 13.26 -8.46
CA VAL A 85 8.99 12.17 -9.24
C VAL A 85 7.98 11.02 -9.34
N HIS A 86 7.50 10.54 -8.19
CA HIS A 86 6.52 9.46 -8.13
C HIS A 86 5.19 9.82 -8.80
N GLY A 87 4.75 11.08 -8.67
CA GLY A 87 3.51 11.56 -9.30
C GLY A 87 3.57 11.49 -10.83
N GLU A 88 4.67 11.94 -11.44
CA GLU A 88 4.86 11.90 -12.89
C GLU A 88 4.97 10.46 -13.42
N GLU A 89 5.69 9.58 -12.72
CA GLU A 89 5.83 8.18 -13.09
C GLU A 89 4.50 7.44 -13.04
N ILE A 90 3.74 7.59 -11.95
CA ILE A 90 2.42 6.96 -11.80
C ILE A 90 1.46 7.43 -12.91
N LEU A 91 1.45 8.73 -13.21
CA LEU A 91 0.60 9.28 -14.27
C LEU A 91 0.99 8.71 -15.64
N THR A 92 2.30 8.67 -15.93
CA THR A 92 2.81 8.16 -17.21
C THR A 92 2.46 6.69 -17.39
N LEU A 93 2.80 5.84 -16.41
CA LEU A 93 2.51 4.40 -16.44
C LEU A 93 1.01 4.11 -16.54
N SER A 94 0.18 4.90 -15.85
CA SER A 94 -1.27 4.76 -15.92
C SER A 94 -1.84 5.21 -17.27
N MET A 95 -1.25 6.20 -17.94
CA MET A 95 -1.71 6.66 -19.25
C MET A 95 -1.27 5.73 -20.38
N GLU A 96 -0.16 5.02 -20.20
CA GLU A 96 0.39 4.06 -21.16
C GLU A 96 -0.21 2.65 -21.01
N ASP A 97 -1.10 2.44 -20.02
CA ASP A 97 -1.62 1.12 -19.65
C ASP A 97 -0.50 0.09 -19.45
N ASP A 98 0.58 0.50 -18.76
CA ASP A 98 1.76 -0.34 -18.59
C ASP A 98 1.40 -1.68 -17.90
N PRO A 99 1.76 -2.83 -18.50
CA PRO A 99 1.31 -4.13 -18.00
C PRO A 99 1.88 -4.50 -16.63
N GLN A 100 3.09 -4.03 -16.30
CA GLN A 100 3.67 -4.27 -14.98
C GLN A 100 2.96 -3.43 -13.92
N PHE A 101 2.69 -2.17 -14.22
CA PHE A 101 1.91 -1.26 -13.37
C PHE A 101 0.51 -1.82 -13.09
N LEU A 102 -0.21 -2.26 -14.14
CA LEU A 102 -1.53 -2.87 -14.00
C LEU A 102 -1.48 -4.19 -13.21
N SER A 103 -0.43 -4.99 -13.38
CA SER A 103 -0.21 -6.20 -12.56
C SER A 103 -0.04 -5.86 -11.08
N GLY A 104 0.76 -4.84 -10.75
CA GLY A 104 0.92 -4.33 -9.39
C GLY A 104 -0.41 -3.86 -8.80
N CYS A 105 -1.17 -3.08 -9.56
CA CYS A 105 -2.54 -2.68 -9.20
C CYS A 105 -3.41 -3.89 -8.87
N ASN A 106 -3.45 -4.91 -9.72
CA ASN A 106 -4.28 -6.10 -9.48
C ASN A 106 -3.87 -6.86 -8.21
N GLN A 107 -2.58 -6.98 -7.92
CA GLN A 107 -2.11 -7.61 -6.69
C GLN A 107 -2.43 -6.76 -5.46
N ALA A 108 -2.38 -5.44 -5.56
CA ALA A 108 -2.80 -4.55 -4.47
C ALA A 108 -4.28 -4.70 -4.10
N VAL A 109 -5.17 -4.97 -5.07
CA VAL A 109 -6.58 -5.30 -4.77
C VAL A 109 -6.67 -6.57 -3.93
N SER A 110 -5.89 -7.60 -4.29
CA SER A 110 -5.88 -8.89 -3.61
C SER A 110 -5.33 -8.76 -2.18
N PHE A 111 -4.21 -8.06 -2.02
CA PHE A 111 -3.61 -7.76 -0.73
C PHE A 111 -4.56 -6.94 0.16
N HIS A 112 -5.13 -5.86 -0.37
CA HIS A 112 -6.07 -5.03 0.35
C HIS A 112 -7.30 -5.82 0.81
N ALA A 113 -7.83 -6.75 0.00
CA ALA A 113 -8.92 -7.61 0.42
C ALA A 113 -8.53 -8.51 1.61
N ALA A 114 -7.30 -9.03 1.65
CA ALA A 114 -6.79 -9.79 2.79
C ALA A 114 -6.62 -8.91 4.04
N LEU A 115 -6.04 -7.71 3.88
CA LEU A 115 -5.89 -6.73 4.95
C LEU A 115 -7.24 -6.33 5.58
N GLN A 116 -8.28 -6.14 4.77
CA GLN A 116 -9.61 -5.82 5.29
C GLN A 116 -10.26 -7.00 6.03
N ARG A 117 -9.94 -8.25 5.68
CA ARG A 117 -10.41 -9.42 6.44
C ARG A 117 -9.73 -9.51 7.80
N SER A 118 -8.42 -9.24 7.89
CA SER A 118 -7.70 -9.26 9.16
C SER A 118 -8.22 -8.18 10.11
N TYR A 119 -8.51 -6.97 9.62
CA TYR A 119 -9.15 -5.92 10.43
C TYR A 119 -10.54 -6.31 10.95
N ARG A 120 -11.38 -6.94 10.11
CA ARG A 120 -12.73 -7.38 10.54
C ARG A 120 -12.67 -8.48 11.59
N ALA A 121 -11.73 -9.42 11.46
CA ALA A 121 -11.50 -10.45 12.46
C ALA A 121 -11.11 -9.87 13.83
N PHE A 122 -10.41 -8.72 13.86
CA PHE A 122 -10.03 -8.03 15.10
C PHE A 122 -11.20 -7.32 15.80
N VAL A 123 -12.22 -6.85 15.07
CA VAL A 123 -13.24 -5.91 15.59
C VAL A 123 -14.58 -6.57 15.97
N GLU A 124 -14.91 -7.77 15.50
CA GLU A 124 -16.21 -8.42 15.82
C GLU A 124 -16.35 -8.79 17.32
N PRO A 125 -17.24 -8.13 18.09
CA PRO A 125 -17.48 -8.47 19.48
C PRO A 125 -18.54 -9.58 19.55
N GLY A 126 -18.15 -10.78 19.98
CA GLY A 126 -19.11 -11.84 20.35
C GLY A 126 -18.89 -13.23 19.71
N ARG A 127 -17.83 -13.45 18.93
CA ARG A 127 -17.41 -14.81 18.55
C ARG A 127 -16.51 -15.41 19.64
N SER A 128 -16.75 -16.68 19.96
CA SER A 128 -16.21 -17.46 21.09
C SER A 128 -14.67 -17.55 21.14
N ALA A 129 -14.09 -17.81 22.31
CA ALA A 129 -12.65 -17.80 22.62
C ALA A 129 -11.68 -18.64 21.72
N GLU A 130 -12.17 -19.32 20.68
CA GLU A 130 -11.36 -20.11 19.72
C GLU A 130 -10.53 -19.24 18.76
N TRP A 131 -11.03 -18.09 18.28
CA TRP A 131 -10.29 -17.25 17.32
C TRP A 131 -9.09 -16.50 17.90
N LYS A 132 -8.96 -16.39 19.24
CA LYS A 132 -7.74 -15.87 19.85
C LYS A 132 -6.52 -16.72 19.50
N SER A 133 -6.72 -18.01 19.23
CA SER A 133 -5.71 -18.91 18.65
C SER A 133 -5.36 -18.53 17.23
N ASP A 134 -6.32 -18.07 16.43
CA ASP A 134 -6.18 -17.82 14.98
C ASP A 134 -5.56 -16.45 14.64
N MET A 135 -5.47 -15.54 15.61
CA MET A 135 -4.95 -14.17 15.40
C MET A 135 -3.48 -14.10 14.92
N PRO A 136 -2.53 -14.89 15.47
CA PRO A 136 -1.18 -14.97 14.92
C PRO A 136 -1.19 -15.48 13.48
N TYR A 137 -2.03 -16.47 13.16
CA TYR A 137 -2.11 -17.08 11.83
C TYR A 137 -2.61 -16.10 10.77
N LEU A 138 -3.61 -15.26 11.08
CA LEU A 138 -4.08 -14.23 10.13
C LEU A 138 -3.05 -13.13 9.85
N GLN A 139 -2.20 -12.82 10.84
CA GLN A 139 -1.12 -11.86 10.66
C GLN A 139 0.05 -12.49 9.89
N ASP A 140 0.38 -13.76 10.18
CA ASP A 140 1.36 -14.56 9.44
C ASP A 140 0.95 -14.72 7.96
N ASP A 141 -0.35 -14.93 7.68
CA ASP A 141 -0.89 -15.02 6.32
C ASP A 141 -0.75 -13.70 5.55
N LEU A 142 -0.98 -12.57 6.22
CA LEU A 142 -0.84 -11.25 5.62
C LEU A 142 0.62 -10.89 5.34
N ASP A 143 1.52 -11.22 6.28
CA ASP A 143 2.96 -11.06 6.08
C ASP A 143 3.49 -12.00 4.98
N ALA A 144 2.98 -13.23 4.88
CA ALA A 144 3.31 -14.15 3.81
C ALA A 144 2.86 -13.60 2.45
N LEU A 145 1.64 -13.07 2.37
CA LEU A 145 1.11 -12.45 1.15
C LEU A 145 1.90 -11.20 0.76
N TRP A 146 2.31 -10.38 1.73
CA TRP A 146 3.19 -9.24 1.47
C TRP A 146 4.52 -9.69 0.90
N ARG A 147 5.12 -10.76 1.45
CA ARG A 147 6.39 -11.30 0.96
C ARG A 147 6.27 -11.77 -0.48
N GLU A 148 5.24 -12.55 -0.79
CA GLU A 148 4.97 -13.04 -2.13
C GLU A 148 4.75 -11.90 -3.14
N MET A 149 3.90 -10.92 -2.78
CA MET A 149 3.46 -9.89 -3.73
C MET A 149 4.45 -8.72 -3.86
N PHE A 150 5.17 -8.37 -2.80
CA PHE A 150 6.05 -7.21 -2.77
C PHE A 150 7.52 -7.61 -2.67
N GLU A 151 7.91 -8.39 -1.66
CA GLU A 151 9.33 -8.69 -1.40
C GLU A 151 9.95 -9.53 -2.51
N GLU A 152 9.26 -10.55 -3.03
CA GLU A 152 9.75 -11.33 -4.17
C GLU A 152 10.00 -10.46 -5.39
N LYS A 153 9.12 -9.46 -5.61
CA LYS A 153 9.34 -8.50 -6.69
C LYS A 153 10.58 -7.66 -6.43
N VAL A 154 10.74 -7.10 -5.23
CA VAL A 154 11.91 -6.30 -4.87
C VAL A 154 13.21 -7.12 -5.01
N MET A 155 13.21 -8.38 -4.57
CA MET A 155 14.35 -9.28 -4.70
C MET A 155 14.68 -9.58 -6.17
N SER A 156 13.68 -9.68 -7.06
CA SER A 156 13.91 -9.87 -8.50
C SER A 156 14.58 -8.68 -9.20
N LEU A 157 14.65 -7.52 -8.54
CA LEU A 157 15.21 -6.27 -9.05
C LEU A 157 16.59 -5.94 -8.46
N SER A 158 17.07 -6.76 -7.52
CA SER A 158 18.36 -6.63 -6.82
C SER A 158 19.43 -7.47 -7.50
#